data_AF-A0A7X8L212-F1
#
_entry.id   AF-A0A7X8L212-F1
#
_cell.length_a   1.000
_cell.length_b   1.000
_cell.length_c   1.000
_cell.angle_alpha   90.00
_cell.angle_beta   90.00
_cell.angle_gamma   90.00
#
_symmetry.space_group_name_H-M   'P 1'
#
loop_
_entity.id
_entity.type
_entity.pdbx_description
1 polymer ?
#
loop_
_entity_poly.entity_id
_entity_poly.type
_entity_poly.pdbx_seq_one_letter_code
_entity_poly.pdbx_strand_id
1 'polypeptide(L)'
;MPAMILKPEGFVLAVDSPEINQVHALQLHLLTEVDRICRKNNINYYLLFGSLLGAVRHGGFIPWDDDIDIGVKRPEFDQLLDLLGQELDPERYFIQTAANDAGVTIPFAKIRCQHTLFEEYNATKEAEYNQGVFLDIFPLDNVPDNDKANRRMKFQFFYYHFALRRKVENYKSNRWYINFLYALGAVHDIPTLLQKRHDVMVSCDDDTSRRLIAMPSARQDYDDSYLLREQMDPPIDLDFCGHKFMAPKDTQVQLEMLFGDYMELPPPESRLGHRLRRFEIDEYFWKDILEQFLPQVGSSGKF
;
A
#
# COMPACT_ATOMS: atom_id res chain seq x y z
N MET A 1 -30.46 -1.10 -2.75
CA MET A 1 -29.35 -2.07 -2.83
C MET A 1 -28.52 -1.68 -4.04
N PRO A 2 -27.24 -1.29 -3.88
CA PRO A 2 -26.34 -1.08 -5.01
C PRO A 2 -26.27 -2.37 -5.85
N ALA A 3 -26.09 -2.24 -7.15
CA ALA A 3 -25.96 -3.40 -8.03
C ALA A 3 -24.58 -4.03 -7.82
N MET A 4 -24.53 -5.19 -7.17
CA MET A 4 -23.30 -5.98 -7.04
C MET A 4 -22.79 -6.35 -8.45
N ILE A 5 -21.62 -5.84 -8.82
CA ILE A 5 -20.97 -6.19 -10.09
C ILE A 5 -20.24 -7.53 -9.90
N LEU A 6 -20.85 -8.62 -10.37
CA LEU A 6 -20.21 -9.94 -10.43
C LEU A 6 -19.74 -10.23 -11.85
N LYS A 7 -18.43 -10.46 -12.03
CA LYS A 7 -17.89 -11.04 -13.27
C LYS A 7 -17.08 -12.31 -12.97
N PRO A 8 -17.40 -13.47 -13.56
CA PRO A 8 -16.67 -14.73 -13.36
C PRO A 8 -15.17 -14.64 -13.70
N GLU A 9 -14.85 -13.73 -14.62
CA GLU A 9 -13.50 -13.43 -15.11
C GLU A 9 -12.87 -12.26 -14.32
N GLY A 10 -13.52 -11.72 -13.29
CA GLY A 10 -13.12 -10.43 -12.69
C GLY A 10 -13.27 -9.24 -13.64
N PHE A 11 -13.00 -8.04 -13.14
CA PHE A 11 -13.08 -6.78 -13.88
C PHE A 11 -12.13 -5.74 -13.31
N VAL A 12 -11.84 -4.67 -14.04
CA VAL A 12 -11.23 -3.46 -13.51
C VAL A 12 -12.28 -2.36 -13.44
N LEU A 13 -12.14 -1.41 -12.53
CA LEU A 13 -12.95 -0.21 -12.56
C LEU A 13 -12.58 0.60 -13.82
N ALA A 14 -13.58 1.11 -14.52
CA ALA A 14 -13.33 1.84 -15.75
C ALA A 14 -12.82 3.25 -15.44
N VAL A 15 -11.91 3.76 -16.27
CA VAL A 15 -11.39 5.13 -16.14
C VAL A 15 -12.55 6.13 -16.13
N ASP A 16 -12.49 7.08 -15.20
CA ASP A 16 -13.50 8.11 -14.96
C ASP A 16 -14.93 7.59 -14.67
N SER A 17 -15.10 6.30 -14.35
CA SER A 17 -16.41 5.76 -13.97
C SER A 17 -16.87 6.29 -12.61
N PRO A 18 -18.19 6.30 -12.32
CA PRO A 18 -18.68 6.65 -10.99
C PRO A 18 -18.02 5.84 -9.88
N GLU A 19 -17.77 4.55 -10.12
CA GLU A 19 -17.18 3.63 -9.15
C GLU A 19 -15.72 4.00 -8.79
N ILE A 20 -14.86 4.27 -9.78
CA ILE A 20 -13.46 4.65 -9.48
C ILE A 20 -13.39 6.03 -8.82
N ASN A 21 -14.26 6.97 -9.24
CA ASN A 21 -14.32 8.29 -8.62
C ASN A 21 -14.83 8.20 -7.16
N GLN A 22 -15.74 7.28 -6.85
CA GLN A 22 -16.13 7.00 -5.46
C GLN A 22 -14.95 6.45 -4.65
N VAL A 23 -14.16 5.53 -5.20
CA VAL A 23 -12.92 5.04 -4.56
C VAL A 23 -11.96 6.18 -4.27
N HIS A 24 -11.67 7.02 -5.29
CA HIS A 24 -10.81 8.19 -5.15
C HIS A 24 -11.33 9.17 -4.09
N ALA A 25 -12.64 9.42 -4.02
CA ALA A 25 -13.23 10.31 -3.02
C ALA A 25 -13.02 9.78 -1.59
N LEU A 26 -13.25 8.48 -1.37
CA LEU A 26 -13.04 7.85 -0.07
C LEU A 26 -11.57 7.84 0.34
N GLN A 27 -10.67 7.54 -0.61
CA GLN A 27 -9.23 7.53 -0.39
C GLN A 27 -8.67 8.93 -0.15
N LEU A 28 -9.14 9.95 -0.87
CA LEU A 28 -8.74 11.33 -0.66
C LEU A 28 -9.15 11.81 0.73
N HIS A 29 -10.38 11.54 1.15
CA HIS A 29 -10.83 11.85 2.52
C HIS A 29 -9.97 11.14 3.56
N LEU A 30 -9.72 9.84 3.38
CA LEU A 30 -8.88 9.08 4.29
C LEU A 30 -7.43 9.63 4.34
N LEU A 31 -6.84 9.99 3.20
CA LEU A 31 -5.52 10.61 3.16
C LEU A 31 -5.51 11.98 3.87
N THR A 32 -6.58 12.79 3.77
CA THR A 32 -6.68 14.05 4.54
C THR A 32 -6.74 13.82 6.05
N GLU A 33 -7.40 12.75 6.52
CA GLU A 33 -7.41 12.41 7.93
C GLU A 33 -6.05 11.87 8.41
N VAL A 34 -5.38 11.06 7.60
CA VAL A 34 -4.01 10.60 7.90
C VAL A 34 -3.04 11.78 7.96
N ASP A 35 -3.08 12.70 6.98
CA ASP A 35 -2.24 13.91 6.97
C ASP A 35 -2.49 14.77 8.23
N ARG A 36 -3.76 14.99 8.59
CA ARG A 36 -4.14 15.72 9.81
C ARG A 36 -3.52 15.10 11.05
N ILE A 37 -3.61 13.77 11.21
CA ILE A 37 -3.07 13.03 12.36
C ILE A 37 -1.54 13.09 12.36
N CYS A 38 -0.89 12.88 11.22
CA CYS A 38 0.56 12.96 11.07
C CYS A 38 1.08 14.36 11.44
N ARG A 39 0.53 15.44 10.85
CA ARG A 39 0.96 16.82 11.12
C ARG A 39 0.72 17.23 12.56
N LYS A 40 -0.42 16.87 13.15
CA LYS A 40 -0.72 17.13 14.58
C LYS A 40 0.34 16.52 15.51
N ASN A 41 0.89 15.37 15.14
CA ASN A 41 1.83 14.61 15.95
C ASN A 41 3.30 14.74 15.49
N ASN A 42 3.59 15.62 14.52
CA ASN A 42 4.92 15.81 13.92
C ASN A 42 5.53 14.53 13.34
N ILE A 43 4.70 13.66 12.75
CA ILE A 43 5.15 12.45 12.06
C ILE A 43 5.27 12.77 10.57
N ASN A 44 6.44 12.49 10.00
CA ASN A 44 6.64 12.64 8.56
C ASN A 44 6.20 11.35 7.85
N TYR A 45 5.27 11.49 6.91
CA TYR A 45 4.93 10.45 5.95
C TYR A 45 5.29 10.90 4.54
N TYR A 46 5.25 10.00 3.57
CA TYR A 46 5.62 10.29 2.18
C TYR A 46 4.66 9.57 1.24
N LEU A 47 4.09 10.28 0.27
CA LEU A 47 3.47 9.61 -0.89
C LEU A 47 4.50 8.71 -1.58
N LEU A 48 4.12 7.48 -1.90
CA LEU A 48 4.98 6.51 -2.58
C LEU A 48 4.40 6.10 -3.94
N PHE A 49 5.23 5.43 -4.74
CA PHE A 49 4.84 4.68 -5.93
C PHE A 49 3.85 5.42 -6.86
N GLY A 50 2.69 4.81 -7.15
CA GLY A 50 1.66 5.36 -8.02
C GLY A 50 1.07 6.67 -7.50
N SER A 51 0.93 6.81 -6.17
CA SER A 51 0.41 8.03 -5.54
C SER A 51 1.34 9.23 -5.71
N LEU A 52 2.66 9.02 -5.55
CA LEU A 52 3.66 10.05 -5.81
C LEU A 52 3.67 10.45 -7.28
N LEU A 53 3.60 9.46 -8.18
CA LEU A 53 3.52 9.69 -9.61
C LEU A 53 2.25 10.46 -9.99
N GLY A 54 1.11 10.13 -9.37
CA GLY A 54 -0.15 10.82 -9.52
C GLY A 54 -0.05 12.30 -9.13
N ALA A 55 0.50 12.58 -7.94
CA ALA A 55 0.71 13.95 -7.46
C ALA A 55 1.50 14.79 -8.48
N VAL A 56 2.61 14.25 -9.00
CA VAL A 56 3.48 14.99 -9.93
C VAL A 56 2.89 15.10 -11.34
N ARG A 57 2.38 13.99 -11.89
CA ARG A 57 1.98 13.92 -13.29
C ARG A 57 0.55 14.41 -13.51
N HIS A 58 -0.38 14.08 -12.62
CA HIS A 58 -1.80 14.41 -12.79
C HIS A 58 -2.29 15.47 -11.81
N GLY A 59 -1.51 15.81 -10.78
CA GLY A 59 -1.95 16.68 -9.70
C GLY A 59 -3.01 16.04 -8.80
N GLY A 60 -3.05 14.70 -8.75
CA GLY A 60 -4.09 13.90 -8.10
C GLY A 60 -3.94 12.42 -8.44
N PHE A 61 -5.02 11.65 -8.41
CA PHE A 61 -4.99 10.24 -8.80
C PHE A 61 -4.57 10.03 -10.25
N ILE A 62 -3.90 8.92 -10.52
CA ILE A 62 -3.78 8.41 -11.89
C ILE A 62 -5.17 7.85 -12.28
N PRO A 63 -5.73 8.20 -13.46
CA PRO A 63 -7.16 7.94 -13.74
C PRO A 63 -7.62 6.47 -13.74
N TRP A 64 -6.70 5.53 -13.88
CA TRP A 64 -6.97 4.08 -13.86
C TRP A 64 -6.49 3.38 -12.58
N ASP A 65 -5.85 4.13 -11.68
CA ASP A 65 -5.27 3.61 -10.45
C ASP A 65 -6.31 3.72 -9.32
N ASP A 66 -6.30 2.78 -8.38
CA ASP A 66 -7.36 2.61 -7.38
C ASP A 66 -6.84 2.42 -5.95
N ASP A 67 -5.57 2.77 -5.71
CA ASP A 67 -4.92 2.76 -4.41
C ASP A 67 -4.25 4.10 -4.04
N ILE A 68 -3.96 4.24 -2.73
CA ILE A 68 -3.02 5.23 -2.21
C ILE A 68 -1.97 4.50 -1.40
N ASP A 69 -0.71 4.77 -1.71
CA ASP A 69 0.46 4.26 -1.00
C ASP A 69 1.16 5.40 -0.26
N ILE A 70 1.35 5.24 1.04
CA ILE A 70 2.21 6.11 1.85
C ILE A 70 3.30 5.33 2.57
N GLY A 71 4.43 5.98 2.80
CA GLY A 71 5.55 5.47 3.57
C GLY A 71 5.75 6.24 4.85
N VAL A 72 6.08 5.54 5.93
CA VAL A 72 6.46 6.13 7.23
C VAL A 72 7.69 5.40 7.75
N LYS A 73 8.67 6.11 8.30
CA LYS A 73 9.89 5.48 8.80
C LYS A 73 9.57 4.53 9.95
N ARG A 74 10.26 3.39 10.02
CA ARG A 74 10.03 2.35 11.03
C ARG A 74 9.89 2.88 12.47
N PRO A 75 10.73 3.81 12.98
CA PRO A 75 10.60 4.31 14.35
C PRO A 75 9.25 4.99 14.64
N GLU A 76 8.60 5.56 13.62
CA GLU A 76 7.32 6.28 13.74
C GLU A 76 6.13 5.42 13.33
N PHE A 77 6.36 4.27 12.69
CA PHE A 77 5.33 3.44 12.09
C PHE A 77 4.34 2.89 13.13
N ASP A 78 4.83 2.22 14.17
CA ASP A 78 3.96 1.63 15.21
C ASP A 78 3.23 2.72 16.00
N GLN A 79 3.91 3.84 16.28
CA GLN A 79 3.29 5.01 16.90
C GLN A 79 2.15 5.57 16.05
N LEU A 80 2.33 5.65 14.72
CA LEU A 80 1.28 6.11 13.84
C LEU A 80 0.08 5.16 13.85
N LEU A 81 0.29 3.84 13.82
CA LEU A 81 -0.82 2.88 13.88
C LEU A 81 -1.66 3.02 15.16
N ASP A 82 -0.99 3.24 16.30
CA ASP A 82 -1.68 3.50 17.58
C ASP A 82 -2.49 4.79 17.54
N LEU A 83 -1.92 5.88 16.98
CA LEU A 83 -2.61 7.16 16.83
C LEU A 83 -3.82 7.06 15.89
N LEU A 84 -3.66 6.36 14.75
CA LEU A 84 -4.74 6.12 13.82
C LEU A 84 -5.89 5.33 14.48
N GLY A 85 -5.57 4.30 15.28
CA GLY A 85 -6.56 3.54 16.03
C GLY A 85 -7.29 4.34 17.12
N GLN A 86 -6.70 5.44 17.59
CA GLN A 86 -7.30 6.33 18.59
C GLN A 86 -8.11 7.47 17.98
N GLU A 87 -7.68 8.00 16.83
CA GLU A 87 -8.25 9.23 16.25
C GLU A 87 -9.21 8.98 15.08
N LEU A 88 -9.10 7.87 14.35
CA LEU A 88 -10.03 7.54 13.27
C LEU A 88 -11.33 6.96 13.82
N ASP A 89 -12.44 7.31 13.17
CA ASP A 89 -13.77 6.78 13.49
C ASP A 89 -13.81 5.25 13.24
N PRO A 90 -13.95 4.43 14.29
CA PRO A 90 -13.92 2.97 14.18
C PRO A 90 -15.20 2.38 13.57
N GLU A 91 -16.23 3.19 13.24
CA GLU A 91 -17.35 2.75 12.40
C GLU A 91 -17.04 2.93 10.90
N ARG A 92 -16.12 3.85 10.57
CA ARG A 92 -15.73 4.15 9.19
C ARG A 92 -14.45 3.46 8.77
N TYR A 93 -13.54 3.20 9.70
CA TYR A 93 -12.19 2.73 9.39
C TYR A 93 -11.76 1.53 10.24
N PHE A 94 -11.03 0.60 9.61
CA PHE A 94 -10.40 -0.53 10.26
C PHE A 94 -8.90 -0.56 9.92
N ILE A 95 -8.04 -0.47 10.95
CA ILE A 95 -6.59 -0.56 10.79
C ILE A 95 -6.20 -2.02 10.69
N GLN A 96 -5.96 -2.51 9.48
CA GLN A 96 -5.65 -3.89 9.19
C GLN A 96 -4.14 -4.12 9.19
N THR A 97 -3.72 -5.15 9.93
CA THR A 97 -2.36 -5.69 9.93
C THR A 97 -2.43 -7.21 9.90
N ALA A 98 -1.32 -7.87 9.56
CA ALA A 98 -1.24 -9.34 9.67
C ALA A 98 -1.35 -9.86 11.12
N ALA A 99 -1.25 -8.98 12.13
CA ALA A 99 -1.37 -9.36 13.54
C ALA A 99 -2.82 -9.37 14.03
N ASN A 100 -3.71 -8.57 13.43
CA ASN A 100 -5.10 -8.41 13.88
C ASN A 100 -6.14 -8.94 12.89
N ASP A 101 -5.75 -9.34 11.68
CA ASP A 101 -6.63 -9.92 10.68
C ASP A 101 -6.04 -11.20 10.10
N ALA A 102 -6.54 -12.36 10.56
CA ALA A 102 -5.86 -13.65 10.40
C ALA A 102 -5.69 -14.12 8.95
N GLY A 103 -6.53 -13.62 8.03
CA GLY A 103 -6.43 -13.93 6.60
C GLY A 103 -5.36 -13.13 5.86
N VAL A 104 -4.68 -12.20 6.54
CA VAL A 104 -3.76 -11.22 5.95
C VAL A 104 -2.31 -11.61 6.23
N THR A 105 -1.47 -11.63 5.18
CA THR A 105 -0.03 -11.89 5.36
C THR A 105 0.88 -10.78 4.86
N ILE A 106 0.36 -9.64 4.40
CA ILE A 106 1.20 -8.51 3.98
C ILE A 106 2.09 -8.01 5.15
N PRO A 107 3.29 -7.48 4.88
CA PRO A 107 4.23 -6.99 5.92
C PRO A 107 4.03 -5.51 6.28
N PHE A 108 2.96 -4.89 5.79
CA PHE A 108 2.62 -3.49 5.99
C PHE A 108 1.16 -3.38 6.46
N ALA A 109 0.70 -2.17 6.78
CA ALA A 109 -0.66 -1.94 7.27
C ALA A 109 -1.56 -1.40 6.16
N LYS A 110 -2.87 -1.67 6.25
CA LYS A 110 -3.89 -1.03 5.42
C LYS A 110 -4.91 -0.35 6.32
N ILE A 111 -5.35 0.85 5.98
CA ILE A 111 -6.58 1.40 6.56
C ILE A 111 -7.72 1.04 5.62
N ARG A 112 -8.69 0.27 6.10
CA ARG A 112 -9.86 -0.18 5.33
C ARG A 112 -11.06 0.72 5.60
N CYS A 113 -11.69 1.23 4.56
CA CYS A 113 -13.00 1.86 4.61
C CYS A 113 -14.07 0.79 4.86
N GLN A 114 -14.74 0.85 6.00
CA GLN A 114 -15.87 -0.02 6.32
C GLN A 114 -17.08 0.29 5.44
N HIS A 115 -18.05 -0.62 5.41
CA HIS A 115 -19.21 -0.52 4.52
C HIS A 115 -18.83 -0.40 3.03
N THR A 116 -17.69 -0.98 2.66
CA THR A 116 -17.25 -1.15 1.27
C THR A 116 -16.72 -2.57 1.07
N LEU A 117 -16.75 -3.04 -0.18
CA LEU A 117 -16.15 -4.28 -0.63
C LEU A 117 -15.30 -3.99 -1.86
N PHE A 118 -14.05 -4.41 -1.81
CA PHE A 118 -13.02 -4.30 -2.83
C PHE A 118 -12.28 -5.64 -2.88
N GLU A 119 -12.99 -6.69 -3.32
CA GLU A 119 -12.46 -8.06 -3.34
C GLU A 119 -11.59 -8.22 -4.59
N GLU A 120 -10.27 -8.24 -4.43
CA GLU A 120 -9.34 -8.53 -5.53
C GLU A 120 -9.55 -9.93 -6.12
N TYR A 121 -9.36 -10.08 -7.42
CA TYR A 121 -9.59 -11.33 -8.16
C TYR A 121 -8.74 -12.50 -7.65
N ASN A 122 -7.52 -12.20 -7.21
CA ASN A 122 -6.59 -13.18 -6.67
C ASN A 122 -6.69 -13.34 -5.15
N ALA A 123 -7.60 -12.62 -4.47
CA ALA A 123 -7.90 -12.90 -3.09
C ALA A 123 -8.35 -14.37 -2.96
N THR A 124 -7.80 -15.04 -1.95
CA THR A 124 -8.14 -16.44 -1.68
C THR A 124 -9.65 -16.58 -1.55
N LYS A 125 -10.23 -17.58 -2.21
CA LYS A 125 -11.70 -17.75 -2.30
C LYS A 125 -12.38 -17.96 -0.94
N GLU A 126 -11.60 -18.18 0.10
CA GLU A 126 -12.01 -18.50 1.48
C GLU A 126 -11.43 -17.50 2.49
N ALA A 127 -10.94 -16.35 2.03
CA ALA A 127 -10.31 -15.39 2.92
C ALA A 127 -11.33 -14.66 3.79
N GLU A 128 -11.39 -15.05 5.06
CA GLU A 128 -12.13 -14.34 6.11
C GLU A 128 -11.28 -13.17 6.63
N TYR A 129 -11.12 -12.12 5.82
CA TYR A 129 -10.46 -10.88 6.24
C TYR A 129 -11.16 -9.64 5.65
N ASN A 130 -10.87 -8.46 6.18
CA ASN A 130 -11.50 -7.23 5.69
C ASN A 130 -10.96 -6.83 4.30
N GLN A 131 -11.86 -6.69 3.33
CA GLN A 131 -11.52 -6.37 1.93
C GLN A 131 -12.13 -5.03 1.48
N GLY A 132 -12.29 -4.05 2.36
CA GLY A 132 -12.78 -2.73 1.96
C GLY A 132 -11.79 -1.95 1.09
N VAL A 133 -12.27 -0.87 0.46
CA VAL A 133 -11.44 0.20 -0.14
C VAL A 133 -10.37 0.61 0.88
N PHE A 134 -9.16 0.90 0.41
CA PHE A 134 -8.01 0.97 1.31
C PHE A 134 -7.02 2.09 1.00
N LEU A 135 -6.20 2.41 2.00
CA LEU A 135 -4.95 3.15 1.88
C LEU A 135 -3.85 2.29 2.50
N ASP A 136 -2.73 2.11 1.79
CA ASP A 136 -1.59 1.30 2.21
C ASP A 136 -0.56 2.16 2.94
N ILE A 137 -0.12 1.69 4.11
CA ILE A 137 0.92 2.33 4.93
C ILE A 137 2.11 1.39 5.00
N PHE A 138 3.18 1.73 4.29
CA PHE A 138 4.43 1.00 4.28
C PHE A 138 5.37 1.49 5.38
N PRO A 139 5.91 0.59 6.21
CA PRO A 139 7.08 0.92 6.99
C PRO A 139 8.29 1.07 6.07
N LEU A 140 8.99 2.19 6.15
CA LEU A 140 10.27 2.41 5.50
C LEU A 140 11.37 1.86 6.42
N ASP A 141 11.76 0.63 6.15
CA ASP A 141 12.74 -0.12 6.93
C ASP A 141 14.17 0.18 6.47
N ASN A 142 15.06 0.34 7.43
CA ASN A 142 16.50 0.39 7.17
C ASN A 142 16.96 -0.95 6.59
N VAL A 143 17.89 -0.89 5.65
CA VAL A 143 18.55 -2.10 5.13
C VAL A 143 20.06 -1.98 5.22
N PRO A 144 20.81 -3.08 5.32
CA PRO A 144 22.26 -3.02 5.32
C PRO A 144 22.80 -2.43 4.00
N ASP A 145 23.75 -1.50 4.11
CA ASP A 145 24.50 -0.99 2.96
C ASP A 145 25.44 -2.04 2.37
N ASN A 146 25.83 -3.04 3.17
CA ASN A 146 26.59 -4.19 2.69
C ASN A 146 25.70 -5.16 1.93
N ASP A 147 25.94 -5.33 0.63
CA ASP A 147 25.10 -6.15 -0.25
C ASP A 147 25.00 -7.63 0.17
N LYS A 148 26.04 -8.20 0.80
CA LYS A 148 25.99 -9.59 1.28
C LYS A 148 25.07 -9.71 2.49
N ALA A 149 25.14 -8.76 3.42
CA ALA A 149 24.22 -8.69 4.57
C ALA A 149 22.79 -8.41 4.10
N ASN A 150 22.61 -7.50 3.14
CA ASN A 150 21.31 -7.18 2.56
C ASN A 150 20.67 -8.40 1.87
N ARG A 151 21.42 -9.12 1.02
CA ARG A 151 20.95 -10.37 0.41
C ARG A 151 20.55 -11.43 1.45
N ARG A 152 21.29 -11.54 2.55
CA ARG A 152 20.95 -12.45 3.65
C ARG A 152 19.63 -12.05 4.31
N MET A 153 19.47 -10.77 4.64
CA MET A 153 18.24 -10.23 5.22
C MET A 153 17.04 -10.46 4.29
N LYS A 154 17.14 -10.11 3.01
CA LYS A 154 16.10 -10.36 1.99
C LYS A 154 15.75 -11.85 1.89
N PHE A 155 16.75 -12.75 1.89
CA PHE A 155 16.51 -14.19 1.88
C PHE A 155 15.72 -14.65 3.11
N GLN A 156 16.09 -14.18 4.32
CA GLN A 156 15.37 -14.52 5.55
C GLN A 156 13.93 -13.97 5.53
N PHE A 157 13.75 -12.74 5.06
CA PHE A 157 12.43 -12.13 4.87
C PHE A 157 11.57 -12.99 3.95
N PHE A 158 12.05 -13.33 2.74
CA PHE A 158 11.28 -14.14 1.79
C PHE A 158 10.99 -15.53 2.32
N TYR A 159 11.93 -16.14 3.05
CA TYR A 159 11.70 -17.43 3.69
C TYR A 159 10.48 -17.39 4.64
N TYR A 160 10.42 -16.41 5.56
CA TYR A 160 9.30 -16.28 6.49
C TYR A 160 8.02 -15.78 5.81
N HIS A 161 8.13 -14.82 4.89
CA HIS A 161 7.00 -14.27 4.15
C HIS A 161 6.29 -15.35 3.33
N PHE A 162 7.03 -16.17 2.58
CA PHE A 162 6.39 -17.23 1.80
C PHE A 162 5.98 -18.45 2.64
N ALA A 163 6.60 -18.70 3.79
CA ALA A 163 6.08 -19.68 4.76
C ALA A 163 4.71 -19.26 5.30
N LEU A 164 4.51 -17.96 5.61
CA LEU A 164 3.20 -17.39 5.99
C LEU A 164 2.18 -17.53 4.87
N ARG A 165 2.52 -17.05 3.65
CA ARG A 165 1.63 -17.16 2.49
C ARG A 165 1.24 -18.60 2.17
N ARG A 166 2.16 -19.55 2.34
CA ARG A 166 1.84 -20.97 2.17
C ARG A 166 0.82 -21.45 3.20
N LYS A 167 0.92 -20.99 4.45
CA LYS A 167 0.08 -21.45 5.58
C LYS A 167 -1.29 -20.77 5.62
N VAL A 168 -1.36 -19.49 5.26
CA VAL A 168 -2.59 -18.66 5.33
C VAL A 168 -3.27 -18.57 3.97
N GLU A 169 -2.51 -18.33 2.90
CA GLU A 169 -3.07 -18.09 1.56
C GLU A 169 -3.03 -19.33 0.66
N ASN A 170 -2.56 -20.48 1.16
CA ASN A 170 -2.31 -21.68 0.36
C ASN A 170 -1.41 -21.42 -0.87
N TYR A 171 -0.50 -20.44 -0.78
CA TYR A 171 0.38 -20.05 -1.88
C TYR A 171 1.28 -21.21 -2.35
N LYS A 172 1.43 -21.35 -3.67
CA LYS A 172 2.32 -22.32 -4.32
C LYS A 172 3.13 -21.63 -5.42
N SER A 173 4.45 -21.79 -5.36
CA SER A 173 5.35 -21.43 -6.46
C SER A 173 5.30 -22.48 -7.57
N ASN A 174 5.54 -22.07 -8.81
CA ASN A 174 5.72 -22.99 -9.94
C ASN A 174 6.98 -23.87 -9.81
N ARG A 175 7.93 -23.49 -8.94
CA ARG A 175 9.17 -24.23 -8.70
C ARG A 175 9.03 -25.11 -7.46
N TRP A 176 9.02 -26.43 -7.65
CA TRP A 176 8.74 -27.39 -6.57
C TRP A 176 9.72 -27.30 -5.37
N TYR A 177 11.01 -27.02 -5.63
CA TYR A 177 12.01 -26.91 -4.58
C TYR A 177 11.80 -25.66 -3.69
N ILE A 178 11.23 -24.60 -4.25
CA ILE A 178 10.83 -23.40 -3.49
C ILE A 178 9.67 -23.75 -2.54
N ASN A 179 8.71 -24.53 -3.02
CA ASN A 179 7.61 -25.03 -2.17
C ASN A 179 8.12 -25.92 -1.03
N PHE A 180 9.13 -26.75 -1.29
CA PHE A 180 9.78 -27.56 -0.25
C PHE A 180 10.46 -26.68 0.80
N LEU A 181 11.24 -25.68 0.38
CA LEU A 181 11.91 -24.75 1.28
C LEU A 181 10.93 -24.04 2.21
N TYR A 182 9.84 -23.49 1.67
CA TYR A 182 8.84 -22.77 2.48
C TYR A 182 7.98 -23.70 3.34
N ALA A 183 7.79 -24.96 2.94
CA ALA A 183 7.15 -25.97 3.78
C ALA A 183 7.95 -26.24 5.06
N LEU A 184 9.29 -26.17 5.00
CA LEU A 184 10.13 -26.29 6.22
C LEU A 184 9.89 -25.12 7.18
N GLY A 185 9.60 -23.92 6.67
CA GLY A 185 9.28 -22.76 7.52
C GLY A 185 7.89 -22.86 8.16
N ALA A 186 6.94 -23.49 7.47
CA ALA A 186 5.55 -23.64 7.91
C ALA A 186 5.37 -24.53 9.17
N VAL A 187 6.45 -25.14 9.68
CA VAL A 187 6.48 -25.85 10.97
C VAL A 187 6.25 -24.91 12.17
N HIS A 188 6.63 -23.64 12.03
CA HIS A 188 6.33 -22.62 13.03
C HIS A 188 4.85 -22.21 12.97
N ASP A 189 4.27 -21.85 14.11
CA ASP A 189 2.93 -21.24 14.14
C ASP A 189 2.93 -19.85 13.47
N ILE A 190 1.73 -19.34 13.16
CA ILE A 190 1.57 -18.05 12.47
C ILE A 190 2.17 -16.90 13.29
N PRO A 191 1.90 -16.75 14.60
CA PRO A 191 2.51 -15.70 15.41
C PRO A 191 4.04 -15.72 15.40
N THR A 192 4.66 -16.90 15.51
CA THR A 192 6.13 -17.04 15.44
C THR A 192 6.67 -16.61 14.08
N LEU A 193 5.98 -16.98 12.99
CA LEU A 193 6.41 -16.57 11.64
C LEU A 193 6.28 -15.06 11.43
N LEU A 194 5.20 -14.45 11.92
CA LEU A 194 5.01 -13.00 11.89
C LEU A 194 6.13 -12.30 12.67
N GLN A 195 6.41 -12.75 13.90
CA GLN A 195 7.48 -12.20 14.73
C GLN A 195 8.84 -12.34 14.06
N LYS A 196 9.19 -13.53 13.55
CA LYS A 196 10.48 -13.75 12.88
C LYS A 196 10.65 -12.89 11.63
N ARG A 197 9.57 -12.67 10.87
CA ARG A 197 9.61 -11.76 9.71
C ARG A 197 9.82 -10.32 10.15
N HIS A 198 9.09 -9.89 11.19
CA HIS A 198 9.25 -8.57 11.78
C HIS A 198 10.69 -8.35 12.28
N ASP A 199 11.22 -9.29 13.08
CA ASP A 199 12.58 -9.24 13.62
C ASP A 199 13.65 -9.10 12.53
N VAL A 200 13.44 -9.75 11.37
CA VAL A 200 14.35 -9.58 10.22
C VAL A 200 14.29 -8.16 9.68
N MET A 201 13.09 -7.58 9.53
CA MET A 201 12.93 -6.22 8.99
C MET A 201 13.49 -5.15 9.94
N VAL A 202 13.35 -5.33 11.25
CA VAL A 202 13.90 -4.40 12.25
C VAL A 202 15.32 -4.73 12.70
N SER A 203 15.93 -5.79 12.14
CA SER A 203 17.30 -6.21 12.53
C SER A 203 18.38 -5.18 12.17
N CYS A 204 18.09 -4.28 11.23
CA CYS A 204 18.96 -3.20 10.83
C CYS A 204 18.55 -1.90 11.56
N ASP A 205 18.67 -1.85 12.88
CA ASP A 205 18.32 -0.68 13.69
C ASP A 205 19.38 0.46 13.64
N ASP A 206 20.05 0.60 12.49
CA ASP A 206 21.00 1.66 12.25
C ASP A 206 20.27 2.87 11.64
N ASP A 207 19.97 3.85 12.48
CA ASP A 207 19.35 5.12 12.10
C ASP A 207 20.22 5.95 11.13
N THR A 208 21.51 5.59 10.98
CA THR A 208 22.42 6.15 10.01
C THR A 208 22.44 5.42 8.67
N SER A 209 21.73 4.28 8.55
CA SER A 209 21.64 3.57 7.26
C SER A 209 21.12 4.52 6.18
N ARG A 210 21.86 4.56 5.06
CA ARG A 210 21.53 5.40 3.92
C ARG A 210 20.31 4.86 3.17
N ARG A 211 20.15 3.54 3.14
CA ARG A 211 19.15 2.84 2.33
C ARG A 211 17.93 2.47 3.17
N LEU A 212 16.76 2.84 2.66
CA LEU A 212 15.45 2.44 3.16
C LEU A 212 14.76 1.56 2.12
N ILE A 213 13.83 0.72 2.56
CA ILE A 213 12.95 -0.07 1.71
C ILE A 213 11.53 -0.06 2.26
N ALA A 214 10.53 0.16 1.40
CA ALA A 214 9.12 0.04 1.78
C ALA A 214 8.67 -1.42 1.91
N MET A 215 9.15 -2.29 1.01
CA MET A 215 8.96 -3.73 1.09
C MET A 215 10.02 -4.46 0.24
N PRO A 216 10.62 -5.56 0.73
CA PRO A 216 11.45 -6.40 -0.10
C PRO A 216 10.65 -7.02 -1.27
N SER A 217 11.06 -6.71 -2.50
CA SER A 217 10.46 -7.26 -3.72
C SER A 217 11.30 -8.40 -4.29
N ALA A 218 10.65 -9.44 -4.79
CA ALA A 218 11.30 -10.57 -5.46
C ALA A 218 11.50 -10.33 -6.97
N ARG A 219 11.07 -9.17 -7.47
CA ARG A 219 11.29 -8.73 -8.85
C ARG A 219 12.71 -8.19 -8.97
N GLN A 220 13.48 -8.71 -9.92
CA GLN A 220 14.91 -8.46 -10.09
C GLN A 220 15.20 -7.00 -10.51
N ASP A 221 14.21 -6.36 -11.14
CA ASP A 221 14.10 -4.95 -11.50
C ASP A 221 13.84 -4.03 -10.29
N TYR A 222 13.28 -4.56 -9.20
CA TYR A 222 13.08 -3.87 -7.93
C TYR A 222 14.18 -4.18 -6.90
N ASP A 223 15.16 -5.00 -7.24
CA ASP A 223 16.20 -5.41 -6.28
C ASP A 223 17.08 -4.20 -5.84
N ASP A 224 17.01 -3.10 -6.59
CA ASP A 224 17.68 -1.81 -6.36
C ASP A 224 16.72 -0.62 -6.06
N SER A 225 15.42 -0.84 -5.81
CA SER A 225 14.45 0.22 -5.50
C SER A 225 14.58 0.76 -4.07
N TYR A 226 15.81 1.03 -3.65
CA TYR A 226 16.11 1.61 -2.35
C TYR A 226 15.74 3.09 -2.34
N LEU A 227 15.04 3.50 -1.31
CA LEU A 227 14.81 4.92 -1.02
C LEU A 227 16.03 5.43 -0.26
N LEU A 228 16.73 6.44 -0.76
CA LEU A 228 17.85 7.03 -0.02
C LEU A 228 17.32 8.03 1.00
N ARG A 229 17.76 7.92 2.25
CA ARG A 229 17.30 8.80 3.34
C ARG A 229 17.45 10.29 3.00
N GLU A 230 18.58 10.67 2.40
CA GLU A 230 18.87 12.05 1.98
C GLU A 230 17.91 12.61 0.92
N GLN A 231 17.23 11.72 0.18
CA GLN A 231 16.23 12.06 -0.83
C GLN A 231 14.81 12.11 -0.26
N MET A 232 14.60 11.61 0.96
CA MET A 232 13.32 11.67 1.66
C MET A 232 13.19 12.98 2.43
N ASP A 233 14.25 13.37 3.15
CA ASP A 233 14.20 14.42 4.17
C ASP A 233 14.83 15.77 3.75
N PRO A 234 14.28 16.91 4.25
CA PRO A 234 12.95 17.03 4.86
C PRO A 234 11.84 16.81 3.82
N PRO A 235 10.65 16.33 4.22
CA PRO A 235 9.53 16.20 3.28
C PRO A 235 9.16 17.56 2.68
N ILE A 236 8.64 17.53 1.46
CA ILE A 236 8.05 18.68 0.76
C ILE A 236 6.54 18.46 0.61
N ASP A 237 5.78 19.53 0.43
CA ASP A 237 4.35 19.46 0.15
C ASP A 237 4.09 19.49 -1.37
N LEU A 238 3.41 18.45 -1.89
CA LEU A 238 2.93 18.39 -3.27
C LEU A 238 1.41 18.58 -3.35
N ASP A 239 0.93 19.17 -4.45
CA ASP A 239 -0.50 19.27 -4.74
C ASP A 239 -1.07 17.91 -5.16
N PHE A 240 -2.20 17.53 -4.57
CA PHE A 240 -2.96 16.34 -4.93
C PHE A 240 -4.44 16.62 -4.71
N CYS A 241 -5.23 16.66 -5.78
CA CYS A 241 -6.67 16.96 -5.75
C CYS A 241 -7.02 18.24 -4.98
N GLY A 242 -6.17 19.28 -5.06
CA GLY A 242 -6.36 20.56 -4.36
C GLY A 242 -5.90 20.59 -2.90
N HIS A 243 -5.36 19.49 -2.38
CA HIS A 243 -4.74 19.39 -1.05
C HIS A 243 -3.22 19.35 -1.14
N LYS A 244 -2.56 19.59 -0.01
CA LYS A 244 -1.10 19.48 0.14
C LYS A 244 -0.77 18.25 0.97
N PHE A 245 0.02 17.34 0.41
CA PHE A 245 0.48 16.14 1.10
C PHE A 245 1.99 16.01 1.07
N MET A 246 2.53 15.38 2.11
CA MET A 246 3.96 15.18 2.24
C MET A 246 4.49 14.18 1.20
N ALA A 247 5.58 14.54 0.56
CA ALA A 247 6.28 13.75 -0.42
C ALA A 247 7.80 13.80 -0.18
N PRO A 248 8.56 12.85 -0.75
CA PRO A 248 10.02 12.86 -0.68
C PRO A 248 10.59 14.15 -1.27
N LYS A 249 11.62 14.69 -0.62
CA LYS A 249 12.34 15.88 -1.08
C LYS A 249 12.74 15.81 -2.55
N ASP A 250 13.37 14.72 -2.96
CA ASP A 250 13.89 14.53 -4.32
C ASP A 250 12.94 13.62 -5.12
N THR A 251 11.67 14.00 -5.18
CA THR A 251 10.59 13.25 -5.85
C THR A 251 10.96 12.78 -7.27
N GLN A 252 11.54 13.66 -8.10
CA GLN A 252 11.89 13.34 -9.49
C GLN A 252 12.85 12.16 -9.59
N VAL A 253 13.87 12.11 -8.72
CA VAL A 253 14.87 11.03 -8.73
C VAL A 253 14.23 9.68 -8.42
N GLN A 254 13.26 9.66 -7.50
CA GLN A 254 12.54 8.43 -7.16
C GLN A 254 11.62 7.98 -8.29
N LEU A 255 10.92 8.92 -8.93
CA LEU A 255 10.04 8.59 -10.06
C LEU A 255 10.84 8.10 -11.28
N GLU A 256 11.99 8.70 -11.57
CA GLU A 256 12.90 8.22 -12.63
C GLU A 256 13.43 6.82 -12.33
N MET A 257 13.80 6.55 -11.08
CA MET A 257 14.29 5.23 -10.66
C MET A 257 13.22 4.14 -10.79
N LEU A 258 11.97 4.44 -10.41
CA LEU A 258 10.88 3.46 -10.39
C LEU A 258 10.19 3.28 -11.74
N PHE A 259 10.05 4.35 -12.52
CA PHE A 259 9.19 4.39 -13.71
C PHE A 259 9.92 4.81 -14.99
N GLY A 260 11.20 5.21 -14.92
CA GLY A 260 11.95 5.69 -16.09
C GLY A 260 11.44 7.06 -16.57
N ASP A 261 11.07 7.18 -17.85
CA ASP A 261 10.42 8.39 -18.38
C ASP A 261 8.97 8.47 -17.89
N TYR A 262 8.82 8.81 -16.61
CA TYR A 262 7.56 8.71 -15.89
C TYR A 262 6.49 9.71 -16.36
N MET A 263 6.88 10.73 -17.13
CA MET A 263 5.95 11.70 -17.72
C MET A 263 5.28 11.14 -18.98
N GLU A 264 5.88 10.16 -19.65
CA GLU A 264 5.23 9.43 -20.74
C GLU A 264 4.11 8.53 -20.17
N LEU A 265 2.93 8.60 -20.79
CA LEU A 265 1.83 7.73 -20.40
C LEU A 265 2.11 6.31 -20.91
N PRO A 266 1.90 5.26 -20.10
CA PRO A 266 1.98 3.89 -20.59
C PRO A 266 0.95 3.65 -21.70
N PRO A 267 1.13 2.63 -22.55
CA PRO A 267 0.16 2.32 -23.59
C PRO A 267 -1.21 1.93 -22.98
N PRO A 268 -2.34 2.19 -23.65
CA PRO A 268 -3.68 2.01 -23.08
C PRO A 268 -3.96 0.64 -22.45
N GLU A 269 -3.43 -0.43 -23.03
CA GLU A 269 -3.54 -1.80 -22.53
C GLU A 269 -2.85 -2.06 -21.18
N SER A 270 -1.94 -1.17 -20.78
CA SER A 270 -1.23 -1.21 -19.49
C SER A 270 -1.81 -0.23 -18.46
N ARG A 271 -2.89 0.49 -18.80
CA ARG A 271 -3.59 1.45 -17.92
C ARG A 271 -4.71 0.76 -17.16
N LEU A 272 -4.32 -0.10 -16.22
CA LEU A 272 -5.25 -0.95 -15.47
C LEU A 272 -4.96 -0.85 -13.98
N GLY A 273 -6.01 -0.65 -13.17
CA GLY A 273 -5.98 -0.82 -11.72
C GLY A 273 -6.09 -2.29 -11.31
N HIS A 274 -6.48 -2.52 -10.05
CA HIS A 274 -6.66 -3.86 -9.52
C HIS A 274 -7.76 -4.61 -10.26
N ARG A 275 -7.50 -5.88 -10.62
CA ARG A 275 -8.55 -6.78 -11.12
C ARG A 275 -9.37 -7.25 -9.92
N LEU A 276 -10.65 -6.89 -9.90
CA LEU A 276 -11.61 -7.19 -8.83
C LEU A 276 -12.49 -8.39 -9.20
N ARG A 277 -12.91 -9.14 -8.18
CA ARG A 277 -13.96 -10.15 -8.23
C ARG A 277 -15.31 -9.56 -7.84
N ARG A 278 -15.33 -8.73 -6.79
CA ARG A 278 -16.51 -8.01 -6.28
C ARG A 278 -16.13 -6.59 -5.87
N PHE A 279 -17.07 -5.68 -6.10
CA PHE A 279 -16.94 -4.28 -5.71
C PHE A 279 -18.29 -3.76 -5.24
N GLU A 280 -18.34 -3.14 -4.06
CA GLU A 280 -19.53 -2.48 -3.50
C GLU A 280 -19.12 -1.29 -2.62
N ILE A 281 -19.91 -0.22 -2.65
CA ILE A 281 -19.82 0.89 -1.70
C ILE A 281 -21.24 1.15 -1.18
N ASP A 282 -21.41 1.22 0.14
CA ASP A 282 -22.65 1.74 0.73
C ASP A 282 -22.68 3.27 0.61
N GLU A 283 -23.24 3.75 -0.51
CA GLU A 283 -23.35 5.18 -0.80
C GLU A 283 -24.19 5.94 0.23
N TYR A 284 -25.11 5.27 0.93
CA TYR A 284 -25.92 5.93 1.96
C TYR A 284 -25.07 6.18 3.21
N PHE A 285 -24.28 5.19 3.61
CA PHE A 285 -23.34 5.32 4.75
C PHE A 285 -22.24 6.36 4.47
N TRP A 286 -21.72 6.39 3.24
CA TRP A 286 -20.65 7.31 2.83
C TRP A 286 -21.13 8.62 2.22
N LYS A 287 -22.43 8.92 2.29
CA LYS A 287 -23.04 10.04 1.56
C LYS A 287 -22.37 11.38 1.82
N ASP A 288 -22.11 11.69 3.09
CA ASP A 288 -21.50 12.96 3.51
C ASP A 288 -20.10 13.16 2.91
N ILE A 289 -19.30 12.10 2.94
CA ILE A 289 -17.95 12.11 2.36
C ILE A 289 -18.01 12.16 0.82
N LEU A 290 -18.87 11.36 0.20
CA LEU A 290 -19.02 11.34 -1.26
C LEU A 290 -19.47 12.70 -1.80
N GLU A 291 -20.48 13.34 -1.17
CA GLU A 291 -20.94 14.68 -1.57
C GLU A 291 -19.83 15.74 -1.44
N GLN A 292 -18.96 15.63 -0.42
CA GLN A 292 -17.89 16.57 -0.19
C GLN A 292 -16.67 16.35 -1.12
N PHE A 293 -16.28 15.10 -1.38
CA PHE A 293 -15.00 14.78 -2.03
C PHE A 293 -15.13 14.40 -3.51
N LEU A 294 -16.29 13.93 -4.00
CA LEU A 294 -16.49 13.64 -5.43
C LEU A 294 -16.16 14.83 -6.35
N PRO A 295 -16.52 16.09 -6.03
CA PRO A 295 -16.19 17.23 -6.88
C PRO A 295 -14.68 17.55 -6.98
N GLN A 296 -13.86 16.94 -6.12
CA GLN A 296 -12.41 17.18 -6.03
C GLN A 296 -11.59 16.10 -6.74
N VAL A 297 -12.25 15.00 -7.13
CA VAL A 297 -11.66 13.85 -7.80
C VAL A 297 -12.24 13.69 -9.21
N GLY A 298 -11.65 12.81 -10.02
CA GLY A 298 -11.93 12.73 -11.45
C GLY A 298 -11.08 13.73 -12.24
N SER A 299 -11.03 13.54 -13.56
CA SER A 299 -10.13 14.25 -14.48
C SER A 299 -10.36 15.78 -14.45
N SER A 300 -9.69 16.48 -13.54
CA SER A 300 -9.28 17.85 -13.78
C SER A 300 -8.36 17.80 -15.00
N GLY A 301 -8.83 18.28 -16.15
CA GLY A 301 -8.26 18.12 -17.49
C GLY A 301 -6.81 18.62 -17.67
N LYS A 302 -5.88 18.02 -16.95
CA LYS A 302 -4.45 18.07 -17.13
C LYS A 302 -4.07 16.68 -17.62
N PHE A 303 -3.79 16.62 -18.92
CA PHE A 303 -3.46 15.46 -19.77
C PHE A 303 -4.66 14.74 -20.41
#